data_AF-A0A563TXC1-F1
#
_entry.id   AF-A0A563TXC1-F1
#
_cell.length_a   1.000
_cell.length_b   1.000
_cell.length_c   1.000
_cell.angle_alpha   90.00
_cell.angle_beta   90.00
_cell.angle_gamma   90.00
#
_symmetry.space_group_name_H-M   'P 1'
#
loop_
_entity.id
_entity.type
_entity.pdbx_description
1 polymer ?
#
loop_
_entity_poly.entity_id
_entity_poly.type
_entity_poly.pdbx_seq_one_letter_code
_entity_poly.pdbx_strand_id
1 'polypeptide(L)'
;MARISLIWFMIIFFGVDKLALKNDLKNDRRRLKDHGVYLEKDAIIKLRAFDRYASLDLNGYKFSKRKINNHVISRWYNSKAKQYLYQIESISYVDTLLANKEVYIDTIKKDPQIVKPNIPVRGDFKFRTYVIESSAKERLVYLTQEGEGLVWFSVGNKNYSPVREDIIVGVVYPNMTEINKLIKQM
;
A
#
# COMPACT_ATOMS: atom_id res chain seq x y z
N MET A 1 52.77 9.37 -11.88
CA MET A 1 51.72 9.32 -10.84
C MET A 1 50.42 9.86 -11.43
N ALA A 2 49.52 8.99 -11.89
CA ALA A 2 48.24 9.39 -12.47
C ALA A 2 47.12 9.01 -11.50
N ARG A 3 46.39 10.01 -10.99
CA ARG A 3 45.19 9.82 -10.17
C ARG A 3 44.01 9.60 -11.11
N ILE A 4 43.47 8.38 -11.13
CA ILE A 4 42.23 8.06 -11.83
C ILE A 4 41.09 8.44 -10.89
N SER A 5 40.44 9.57 -11.15
CA SER A 5 39.20 9.96 -10.49
C SER A 5 38.07 9.07 -11.00
N LEU A 6 37.58 8.18 -10.14
CA LEU A 6 36.41 7.35 -10.41
C LEU A 6 35.15 8.23 -10.44
N ILE A 7 34.72 8.62 -11.64
CA ILE A 7 33.42 9.27 -11.84
C ILE A 7 32.36 8.17 -11.71
N TRP A 8 31.66 8.16 -10.57
CA TRP A 8 30.46 7.36 -10.39
C TRP A 8 29.37 7.86 -11.35
N PHE A 9 29.19 7.14 -12.45
CA PHE A 9 28.14 7.40 -13.41
C PHE A 9 26.80 6.94 -12.79
N MET A 10 26.12 7.85 -12.11
CA MET A 10 24.76 7.65 -11.62
C MET A 10 23.83 7.62 -12.84
N ILE A 11 23.53 6.42 -13.35
CA ILE A 11 22.57 6.24 -14.45
C ILE A 11 21.19 6.67 -13.93
N ILE A 12 20.80 7.90 -14.26
CA ILE A 12 19.45 8.40 -14.04
C ILE A 12 18.57 7.73 -15.11
N PHE A 13 17.90 6.64 -14.74
CA PHE A 13 16.80 6.12 -15.54
C PHE A 13 15.68 7.19 -15.56
N PHE A 14 15.63 7.99 -16.62
CA PHE A 14 14.48 8.85 -16.94
C PHE A 14 13.31 8.00 -17.49
N GLY A 15 12.91 6.97 -16.74
CA GLY A 15 11.60 6.37 -16.92
C GLY A 15 10.60 7.24 -16.18
N VAL A 16 9.69 7.91 -16.89
CA VAL A 16 8.53 8.54 -16.25
C VAL A 16 7.65 7.40 -15.79
N ASP A 17 7.77 7.06 -14.51
CA ASP A 17 6.95 6.02 -13.91
C ASP A 17 5.48 6.45 -14.00
N LYS A 18 4.59 5.49 -14.26
CA LYS A 18 3.15 5.78 -14.39
C LYS A 18 2.47 5.62 -13.04
N LEU A 19 1.61 6.57 -12.68
CA LEU A 19 0.78 6.45 -11.49
C LEU A 19 -0.19 5.27 -11.65
N ALA A 20 -0.09 4.28 -10.77
CA ALA A 20 -0.86 3.04 -10.86
C ALA A 20 -2.28 3.14 -10.24
N LEU A 21 -2.63 4.29 -9.64
CA LEU A 21 -3.86 4.51 -8.88
C LEU A 21 -5.13 4.14 -9.67
N LYS A 22 -5.16 4.41 -10.98
CA LYS A 22 -6.32 4.06 -11.83
C LYS A 22 -6.60 2.57 -11.87
N ASN A 23 -5.54 1.77 -12.02
CA ASN A 23 -5.66 0.32 -12.08
C ASN A 23 -6.04 -0.23 -10.71
N ASP A 24 -5.45 0.31 -9.65
CA ASP A 24 -5.76 -0.11 -8.28
C ASP A 24 -7.20 0.20 -7.89
N LEU A 25 -7.68 1.44 -8.11
CA LEU A 25 -9.09 1.78 -7.86
C LEU A 25 -10.05 0.90 -8.66
N LYS A 26 -9.71 0.59 -9.92
CA LYS A 26 -10.54 -0.28 -10.76
C LYS A 26 -10.61 -1.69 -10.18
N ASN A 27 -9.46 -2.26 -9.82
CA ASN A 27 -9.37 -3.61 -9.27
C ASN A 27 -10.05 -3.70 -7.90
N ASP A 28 -9.85 -2.70 -7.05
CA ASP A 28 -10.37 -2.66 -5.70
C ASP A 28 -11.89 -2.48 -5.69
N ARG A 29 -12.43 -1.62 -6.56
CA ARG A 29 -13.88 -1.49 -6.74
C ARG A 29 -14.55 -2.74 -7.27
N ARG A 30 -13.84 -3.53 -8.08
CA ARG A 30 -14.34 -4.84 -8.50
C ARG A 30 -14.43 -5.77 -7.28
N ARG A 31 -13.38 -5.83 -6.46
CA ARG A 31 -13.33 -6.67 -5.25
C ARG A 31 -14.31 -6.27 -4.17
N LEU A 32 -14.58 -4.98 -4.00
CA LEU A 32 -15.61 -4.50 -3.08
C LEU A 32 -17.03 -4.94 -3.47
N LYS A 33 -17.23 -5.52 -4.66
CA LYS A 33 -18.50 -6.12 -5.09
C LYS A 33 -18.53 -7.63 -4.92
N ASP A 34 -17.40 -8.26 -4.60
CA ASP A 34 -17.32 -9.69 -4.36
C ASP A 34 -17.94 -10.03 -2.99
N HIS A 35 -18.40 -11.27 -2.81
CA HIS A 35 -19.00 -11.71 -1.54
C HIS A 35 -17.99 -11.61 -0.38
N GLY A 36 -18.47 -11.27 0.82
CA GLY A 36 -17.67 -11.21 2.05
C GLY A 36 -16.90 -9.91 2.29
N VAL A 37 -17.14 -8.86 1.49
CA VAL A 37 -16.55 -7.53 1.71
C VAL A 37 -17.64 -6.47 1.86
N TYR A 38 -17.61 -5.73 2.96
CA TYR A 38 -18.53 -4.62 3.26
C TYR A 38 -17.79 -3.30 3.37
N LEU A 39 -18.34 -2.26 2.74
CA LEU A 39 -17.87 -0.88 2.87
C LEU A 39 -19.08 0.04 3.06
N GLU A 40 -19.01 0.92 4.06
CA GLU A 40 -20.11 1.84 4.38
C GLU A 40 -20.50 2.74 3.21
N LYS A 41 -21.77 3.14 3.13
CA LYS A 41 -22.27 4.01 2.03
C LYS A 41 -21.51 5.34 1.94
N ASP A 42 -21.23 6.01 3.07
CA ASP A 42 -20.43 7.24 3.08
C ASP A 42 -19.02 6.97 2.54
N ALA A 43 -18.39 5.87 2.95
CA ALA A 43 -17.08 5.48 2.45
C ALA A 43 -17.08 5.26 0.93
N ILE A 44 -18.09 4.60 0.36
CA ILE A 44 -18.22 4.41 -1.11
C ILE A 44 -18.26 5.77 -1.83
N ILE A 45 -18.99 6.75 -1.28
CA ILE A 45 -19.05 8.09 -1.85
C ILE A 45 -17.69 8.78 -1.76
N LYS A 46 -17.04 8.70 -0.60
CA LYS A 46 -15.74 9.33 -0.34
C LYS A 46 -14.61 8.72 -1.16
N LEU A 47 -14.69 7.42 -1.50
CA LEU A 47 -13.75 6.75 -2.40
C LEU A 47 -13.71 7.40 -3.80
N ARG A 48 -14.77 8.11 -4.22
CA ARG A 48 -14.78 8.86 -5.49
C ARG A 48 -13.86 10.07 -5.50
N ALA A 49 -13.41 10.55 -4.34
CA ALA A 49 -12.44 11.64 -4.26
C ALA A 49 -11.13 11.33 -5.01
N PHE A 50 -10.78 10.04 -5.15
CA PHE A 50 -9.59 9.57 -5.83
C PHE A 50 -9.72 9.51 -7.36
N ASP A 51 -10.94 9.53 -7.92
CA ASP A 51 -11.18 9.36 -9.36
C ASP A 51 -10.52 10.45 -10.21
N ARG A 52 -10.54 11.69 -9.70
CA ARG A 52 -9.89 12.82 -10.36
C ARG A 52 -8.40 12.59 -10.51
N TYR A 53 -7.76 12.02 -9.48
CA TYR A 53 -6.30 11.82 -9.46
C TYR A 53 -5.90 10.57 -10.26
N ALA A 54 -6.75 9.55 -10.28
CA ALA A 54 -6.57 8.37 -11.11
C ALA A 54 -6.61 8.67 -12.61
N SER A 55 -7.36 9.69 -13.02
CA SER A 55 -7.49 10.08 -14.43
C SER A 55 -6.62 11.26 -14.81
N LEU A 56 -5.70 11.66 -13.93
CA LEU A 56 -4.92 12.87 -14.09
C LEU A 56 -3.82 12.66 -15.14
N ASP A 57 -3.72 13.59 -16.09
CA ASP A 57 -2.57 13.66 -16.99
C ASP A 57 -1.38 14.27 -16.24
N LEU A 58 -0.31 13.48 -16.12
CA LEU A 58 0.92 13.85 -15.42
C LEU A 58 1.88 14.65 -16.32
N ASN A 59 1.50 14.95 -17.55
CA ASN A 59 2.25 15.86 -18.40
C ASN A 59 2.45 17.22 -17.70
N GLY A 60 3.72 17.64 -17.61
CA GLY A 60 4.12 18.87 -16.92
C GLY A 60 4.30 18.74 -15.40
N TYR A 61 4.12 17.56 -14.82
CA TYR A 61 4.55 17.30 -13.44
C TYR A 61 6.05 17.05 -13.39
N LYS A 62 6.72 17.62 -12.39
CA LYS A 62 8.09 17.27 -12.05
C LYS A 62 8.10 15.91 -11.38
N PHE A 63 8.75 14.94 -12.00
CA PHE A 63 8.86 13.58 -11.49
C PHE A 63 10.17 13.37 -10.72
N SER A 64 10.09 12.60 -9.63
CA SER A 64 11.26 12.08 -8.92
C SER A 64 10.95 10.71 -8.34
N LYS A 65 11.92 9.78 -8.41
CA LYS A 65 11.82 8.45 -7.83
C LYS A 65 12.99 8.19 -6.90
N ARG A 66 12.74 7.62 -5.73
CA ARG A 66 13.77 7.27 -4.75
C ARG A 66 13.45 5.93 -4.10
N LYS A 67 14.48 5.11 -3.90
CA LYS A 67 14.39 3.92 -3.06
C LYS A 67 14.95 4.24 -1.67
N ILE A 68 14.18 3.97 -0.63
CA ILE A 68 14.58 4.14 0.78
C ILE A 68 14.16 2.86 1.50
N ASN A 69 15.13 2.10 2.03
CA ASN A 69 14.90 0.78 2.64
C ASN A 69 14.14 -0.17 1.70
N ASN A 70 13.03 -0.76 2.18
CA ASN A 70 12.09 -1.61 1.47
C ASN A 70 11.00 -0.83 0.71
N HIS A 71 11.14 0.49 0.56
CA HIS A 71 10.18 1.33 -0.13
C HIS A 71 10.74 1.91 -1.44
N VAL A 72 9.89 1.95 -2.45
CA VAL A 72 10.11 2.72 -3.68
C VAL A 72 9.08 3.85 -3.70
N ILE A 73 9.58 5.09 -3.71
CA ILE A 73 8.76 6.29 -3.61
C ILE A 73 8.85 7.04 -4.93
N SER A 74 7.73 7.12 -5.64
CA SER A 74 7.55 7.92 -6.83
C SER A 74 6.76 9.17 -6.46
N ARG A 75 7.25 10.36 -6.84
CA ARG A 75 6.62 11.65 -6.59
C ARG A 75 6.45 12.43 -7.87
N TRP A 76 5.27 13.02 -8.02
CA TRP A 76 4.94 13.99 -9.05
C TRP A 76 4.54 15.30 -8.39
N TYR A 77 5.13 16.41 -8.82
CA TYR A 77 4.82 17.75 -8.31
C TYR A 77 4.38 18.68 -9.44
N ASN A 78 3.27 19.39 -9.23
CA ASN A 78 2.80 20.45 -10.10
C ASN A 78 2.82 21.79 -9.36
N SER A 79 3.66 22.72 -9.80
CA SER A 79 3.82 24.02 -9.18
C SER A 79 2.61 24.94 -9.37
N LYS A 80 1.93 24.87 -10.52
CA LYS A 80 0.73 25.68 -10.80
C LYS A 80 -0.43 25.30 -9.88
N ALA A 81 -0.64 24.00 -9.69
CA ALA A 81 -1.69 23.47 -8.83
C ALA A 81 -1.27 23.38 -7.34
N LYS A 82 0.00 23.66 -7.01
CA LYS A 82 0.61 23.44 -5.69
C LYS A 82 0.24 22.06 -5.13
N GLN A 83 0.43 21.03 -5.96
CA GLN A 83 -0.04 19.68 -5.71
C GLN A 83 1.10 18.68 -5.78
N TYR A 84 1.15 17.79 -4.79
CA TYR A 84 2.03 16.64 -4.74
C TYR A 84 1.22 15.35 -4.82
N LEU A 85 1.71 14.42 -5.62
CA LEU A 85 1.23 13.05 -5.71
C LEU A 85 2.39 12.14 -5.35
N TYR A 86 2.18 11.25 -4.39
CA TYR A 86 3.14 10.23 -4.00
C TYR A 86 2.54 8.85 -4.24
N GLN A 87 3.31 7.95 -4.82
CA GLN A 87 3.08 6.52 -4.86
C GLN A 87 4.24 5.85 -4.11
N ILE A 88 3.92 5.13 -3.05
CA ILE A 88 4.88 4.42 -2.23
C ILE A 88 4.59 2.93 -2.36
N GLU A 89 5.49 2.21 -3.02
CA GLU A 89 5.50 0.76 -3.09
C GLU A 89 6.29 0.23 -1.90
N SER A 90 5.68 -0.63 -1.09
CA SER A 90 6.28 -1.21 0.11
C SER A 90 6.19 -2.72 0.05
N ILE A 91 7.28 -3.40 0.39
CA ILE A 91 7.31 -4.86 0.51
C ILE A 91 7.48 -5.22 1.99
N SER A 92 6.54 -6.00 2.50
CA SER A 92 6.56 -6.54 3.86
C SER A 92 6.82 -8.03 3.78
N TYR A 93 7.88 -8.49 4.44
CA TYR A 93 8.27 -9.90 4.46
C TYR A 93 7.76 -10.53 5.75
N VAL A 94 7.08 -11.66 5.63
CA VAL A 94 6.62 -12.45 6.78
C VAL A 94 7.24 -13.83 6.68
N ASP A 95 7.95 -14.23 7.72
CA ASP A 95 8.40 -15.60 7.96
C ASP A 95 8.03 -15.95 9.41
N THR A 96 6.77 -16.31 9.62
CA THR A 96 6.26 -16.64 10.97
C THR A 96 5.52 -17.97 10.98
N LEU A 97 5.44 -18.59 12.15
CA LEU A 97 4.62 -19.77 12.38
C LEU A 97 3.30 -19.34 13.02
N LEU A 98 2.19 -19.62 12.35
CA LEU A 98 0.85 -19.46 12.91
C LEU A 98 0.62 -20.60 13.91
N ALA A 99 0.59 -20.27 15.20
CA ALA A 99 0.05 -21.19 16.20
C ALA A 99 -1.48 -21.17 16.08
N ASN A 100 -2.05 -22.15 15.39
CA ASN A 100 -3.50 -22.32 15.42
C ASN A 100 -3.98 -22.60 16.85
N LYS A 101 -5.16 -22.07 17.20
CA LYS A 101 -5.92 -22.48 18.39
C LYS A 101 -5.94 -24.01 18.44
N GLU A 102 -5.74 -24.54 19.65
CA GLU A 102 -5.73 -25.96 19.98
C GLU A 102 -6.81 -26.71 19.18
N VAL A 103 -6.39 -27.56 18.25
CA VAL A 103 -7.31 -28.45 17.54
C VAL A 103 -7.45 -29.68 18.42
N TYR A 104 -8.56 -29.77 19.13
CA TYR A 104 -8.97 -30.99 19.82
C TYR A 104 -9.37 -31.99 18.73
N ILE A 105 -8.50 -32.97 18.46
CA ILE A 105 -8.88 -34.08 17.60
C ILE A 105 -9.70 -35.03 18.48
N ASP A 106 -11.03 -34.98 18.33
CA ASP A 106 -11.98 -35.94 18.90
C ASP A 106 -11.85 -37.32 18.21
N THR A 107 -10.64 -37.87 18.17
CA THR A 107 -10.43 -39.29 17.93
C THR A 107 -10.33 -39.99 19.26
N ILE A 108 -11.45 -40.59 19.66
CA ILE A 108 -11.57 -41.85 20.40
C ILE A 108 -10.21 -42.46 20.78
N LYS A 109 -9.61 -41.96 21.87
CA LYS A 109 -8.63 -42.64 22.74
C LYS A 109 -8.26 -41.67 23.86
N LYS A 110 -8.10 -42.24 25.06
CA LYS A 110 -7.82 -41.57 26.33
C LYS A 110 -6.47 -40.83 26.30
N ASP A 111 -6.43 -39.67 25.67
CA ASP A 111 -5.58 -38.51 25.99
C ASP A 111 -5.75 -37.48 24.86
N PRO A 112 -6.24 -36.26 25.12
CA PRO A 112 -6.29 -35.22 24.11
C PRO A 112 -4.87 -34.82 23.74
N GLN A 113 -4.37 -35.33 22.61
CA GLN A 113 -3.14 -34.81 22.02
C GLN A 113 -3.45 -33.44 21.43
N ILE A 114 -3.03 -32.39 22.15
CA ILE A 114 -3.04 -31.02 21.63
C ILE A 114 -2.01 -30.96 20.51
N VAL A 115 -2.44 -31.18 19.27
CA VAL A 115 -1.62 -30.87 18.10
C VAL A 115 -1.76 -29.36 17.89
N LYS A 116 -0.67 -28.61 18.11
CA LYS A 116 -0.53 -27.23 17.64
C LYS A 116 0.14 -27.30 16.27
N PRO A 117 -0.61 -27.47 15.15
CA PRO A 117 0.01 -27.37 13.85
C PRO A 117 0.48 -25.91 13.70
N ASN A 118 1.79 -25.71 13.81
CA ASN A 118 2.43 -24.48 13.40
C ASN A 118 2.31 -24.42 11.88
N ILE A 119 1.40 -23.59 11.35
CA ILE A 119 1.31 -23.38 9.90
C ILE A 119 2.35 -22.32 9.54
N PRO A 120 3.40 -22.64 8.77
CA PRO A 120 4.33 -21.62 8.31
C PRO A 120 3.62 -20.65 7.36
N VAL A 121 3.64 -19.37 7.72
CA VAL A 121 3.22 -18.26 6.87
C VAL A 121 4.49 -17.59 6.35
N ARG A 122 4.84 -17.93 5.11
CA ARG A 122 5.92 -17.29 4.35
C ARG A 122 5.34 -16.56 3.15
N GLY A 123 5.60 -15.27 3.05
CA GLY A 123 5.10 -14.49 1.93
C GLY A 123 5.61 -13.06 1.88
N ASP A 124 5.65 -12.55 0.65
CA ASP A 124 5.94 -11.15 0.36
C ASP A 124 4.62 -10.41 0.13
N PHE A 125 4.27 -9.54 1.06
CA PHE A 125 3.10 -8.68 0.94
C PHE A 125 3.48 -7.36 0.30
N LYS A 126 2.93 -7.10 -0.89
CA LYS A 126 3.19 -5.87 -1.64
C LYS A 126 2.07 -4.89 -1.44
N PHE A 127 2.42 -3.70 -0.98
CA PHE A 127 1.50 -2.60 -0.74
C PHE A 127 1.79 -1.43 -1.65
N ARG A 128 0.73 -0.73 -2.05
CA ARG A 128 0.82 0.58 -2.67
C ARG A 128 0.04 1.60 -1.85
N THR A 129 0.76 2.59 -1.36
CA THR A 129 0.20 3.74 -0.65
C THR A 129 0.24 4.95 -1.58
N TYR A 130 -0.89 5.62 -1.76
CA TYR A 130 -0.97 6.89 -2.45
C TYR A 130 -1.20 7.99 -1.44
N VAL A 131 -0.42 9.07 -1.54
CA VAL A 131 -0.63 10.29 -0.76
C VAL A 131 -0.79 11.44 -1.73
N ILE A 132 -1.88 12.18 -1.58
CA ILE A 132 -2.23 13.30 -2.45
C ILE A 132 -2.37 14.53 -1.55
N GLU A 133 -1.50 15.52 -1.79
CA GLU A 133 -1.46 16.77 -1.04
C GLU A 133 -1.69 17.94 -1.99
N SER A 134 -2.58 18.85 -1.62
CA SER A 134 -2.88 20.04 -2.41
C SER A 134 -3.19 21.18 -1.45
N SER A 135 -2.66 22.38 -1.71
CA SER A 135 -2.86 23.52 -0.81
C SER A 135 -4.32 23.94 -0.62
N ALA A 136 -5.20 23.58 -1.57
CA ALA A 136 -6.61 24.00 -1.58
C ALA A 136 -7.58 22.87 -1.23
N LYS A 137 -7.11 21.67 -0.90
CA LYS A 137 -7.97 20.50 -0.69
C LYS A 137 -7.51 19.67 0.48
N GLU A 138 -8.44 18.88 0.99
CA GLU A 138 -8.15 17.86 1.98
C GLU A 138 -7.10 16.89 1.45
N ARG A 139 -6.19 16.49 2.35
CA ARG A 139 -5.20 15.45 2.08
C ARG A 139 -5.92 14.12 1.86
N LEU A 140 -5.55 13.40 0.82
CA LEU A 140 -6.08 12.06 0.56
C LEU A 140 -4.99 11.02 0.74
N VAL A 141 -5.34 9.91 1.38
CA VAL A 141 -4.45 8.75 1.50
C VAL A 141 -5.20 7.49 1.09
N TYR A 142 -4.55 6.61 0.34
CA TYR A 142 -5.14 5.36 -0.13
C TYR A 142 -4.12 4.25 0.02
N LEU A 143 -4.47 3.18 0.73
CA LEU A 143 -3.64 1.99 0.88
C LEU A 143 -4.34 0.80 0.25
N THR A 144 -3.65 0.15 -0.67
CA THR A 144 -4.08 -1.12 -1.27
C THR A 144 -2.97 -2.15 -1.17
N GLN A 145 -3.36 -3.41 -1.14
CA GLN A 145 -2.47 -4.56 -1.13
C GLN A 145 -2.65 -5.35 -2.42
N GLU A 146 -1.55 -5.72 -3.05
CA GLU A 146 -1.57 -6.64 -4.19
C GLU A 146 -2.14 -8.00 -3.74
N GLY A 147 -3.05 -8.57 -4.53
CA GLY A 147 -3.73 -9.82 -4.17
C GLY A 147 -5.00 -9.64 -3.32
N GLU A 148 -5.10 -8.60 -2.50
CA GLU A 148 -6.23 -8.42 -1.55
C GLU A 148 -7.11 -7.19 -1.82
N GLY A 149 -6.49 -6.13 -2.34
CA GLY A 149 -7.12 -4.89 -2.75
C GLY A 149 -7.15 -3.84 -1.64
N LEU A 150 -8.17 -2.99 -1.64
CA LEU A 150 -8.29 -1.85 -0.73
C LEU A 150 -8.16 -2.31 0.73
N VAL A 151 -7.18 -1.75 1.44
CA VAL A 151 -6.94 -1.97 2.88
C VAL A 151 -7.64 -0.87 3.67
N TRP A 152 -7.37 0.39 3.33
CA TRP A 152 -8.04 1.55 3.90
C TRP A 152 -7.76 2.80 3.06
N PHE A 153 -8.55 3.86 3.26
CA PHE A 153 -8.28 5.18 2.71
C PHE A 153 -8.73 6.28 3.66
N SER A 154 -8.23 7.49 3.45
CA SER A 154 -8.61 8.67 4.20
C SER A 154 -8.91 9.87 3.30
N VAL A 155 -9.85 10.68 3.76
CA VAL A 155 -10.22 11.97 3.16
C VAL A 155 -10.19 13.01 4.27
N GLY A 156 -9.16 13.85 4.27
CA GLY A 156 -8.86 14.75 5.39
C GLY A 156 -8.53 13.95 6.65
N ASN A 157 -9.31 14.18 7.71
CA ASN A 157 -9.12 13.52 9.01
C ASN A 157 -10.00 12.26 9.18
N LYS A 158 -10.82 11.90 8.20
CA LYS A 158 -11.69 10.73 8.25
C LYS A 158 -11.03 9.53 7.57
N ASN A 159 -11.03 8.39 8.25
CA ASN A 159 -10.51 7.13 7.75
C ASN A 159 -11.65 6.16 7.48
N TYR A 160 -11.49 5.35 6.45
CA TYR A 160 -12.47 4.38 6.00
C TYR A 160 -11.75 3.09 5.62
N SER A 161 -12.29 1.96 6.06
CA SER A 161 -11.73 0.64 5.76
C SER A 161 -12.86 -0.33 5.43
N PRO A 162 -12.70 -1.22 4.44
CA PRO A 162 -13.63 -2.31 4.24
C PRO A 162 -13.54 -3.31 5.39
N VAL A 163 -14.68 -3.89 5.76
CA VAL A 163 -14.79 -5.06 6.62
C VAL A 163 -14.77 -6.29 5.72
N ARG A 164 -13.98 -7.30 6.09
CA ARG A 164 -13.82 -8.55 5.35
C ARG A 164 -14.14 -9.74 6.25
N GLU A 165 -14.73 -10.78 5.68
CA GLU A 165 -14.98 -12.04 6.39
C GLU A 165 -13.68 -12.80 6.66
N ASP A 166 -12.68 -12.64 5.80
CA ASP A 166 -11.36 -13.21 5.93
C ASP A 166 -10.35 -12.19 6.49
N ILE A 167 -9.54 -12.65 7.46
CA ILE A 167 -8.44 -11.86 8.03
C ILE A 167 -7.13 -12.57 7.68
N ILE A 168 -6.25 -11.85 7.00
CA ILE A 168 -4.93 -12.36 6.66
C ILE A 168 -4.04 -12.22 7.89
N VAL A 169 -3.57 -13.35 8.39
CA VAL A 169 -2.76 -13.39 9.60
C VAL A 169 -1.28 -13.20 9.26
N GLY A 170 -0.56 -12.52 10.15
CA GLY A 170 0.90 -12.31 10.05
C GLY A 170 1.31 -11.12 9.19
N VAL A 171 0.37 -10.41 8.56
CA VAL A 171 0.66 -9.25 7.70
C VAL A 171 1.07 -8.04 8.53
N VAL A 172 2.22 -7.44 8.21
CA VAL A 172 2.63 -6.14 8.74
C VAL A 172 2.32 -5.07 7.70
N TYR A 173 1.27 -4.28 7.94
CA TYR A 173 0.83 -3.19 7.07
C TYR A 173 1.74 -1.96 7.18
N PRO A 174 1.95 -1.20 6.09
CA PRO A 174 2.71 0.05 6.13
C PRO A 174 2.11 1.06 7.13
N ASN A 175 2.96 1.60 8.00
CA ASN A 175 2.55 2.58 9.02
C ASN A 175 2.59 4.01 8.47
N MET A 176 1.53 4.79 8.70
CA MET A 176 1.48 6.19 8.24
C MET A 176 2.55 7.10 8.84
N THR A 177 3.02 6.85 10.07
CA THR A 177 4.13 7.59 10.65
C THR A 177 5.41 7.40 9.84
N GLU A 178 5.67 6.17 9.40
CA GLU A 178 6.79 5.84 8.53
C GLU A 178 6.61 6.46 7.14
N ILE A 179 5.45 6.29 6.51
CA ILE A 179 5.14 6.88 5.20
C ILE A 179 5.35 8.42 5.22
N ASN A 180 4.89 9.09 6.28
CA ASN A 180 5.10 10.53 6.44
C ASN A 180 6.57 10.91 6.58
N LYS A 181 7.36 10.10 7.30
CA LYS A 181 8.80 10.31 7.41
C LYS A 181 9.50 10.15 6.07
N LEU A 182 9.13 9.14 5.29
CA LEU A 182 9.65 8.90 3.94
C LEU A 182 9.34 10.06 2.99
N ILE A 183 8.10 10.57 3.02
CA ILE A 183 7.69 11.73 2.21
C ILE A 183 8.52 12.98 2.56
N LYS A 184 8.84 13.22 3.84
CA LYS A 184 9.68 14.36 4.25
C LYS A 184 11.14 14.26 3.80
N GLN A 185 11.61 13.07 3.40
CA GLN A 185 12.97 12.84 2.91
C GLN A 185 13.10 12.96 1.38
N MET A 186 12.00 13.29 0.68
CA MET A 186 11.94 13.44 -0.78
C MET A 186 12.20 14.87 -1.25
#